data_AF-A0AAN8CJZ1-F1
#
_entry.id   AF-A0AAN8CJZ1-F1
#
_cell.length_a   1.000
_cell.length_b   1.000
_cell.length_c   1.000
_cell.angle_alpha   90.00
_cell.angle_beta   90.00
_cell.angle_gamma   90.00
#
_symmetry.space_group_name_H-M   'P 1'
#
loop_
_entity.id
_entity.type
_entity.pdbx_description
1 polymer ?
#
loop_
_entity_poly.entity_id
_entity_poly.type
_entity_poly.pdbx_seq_one_letter_code
_entity_poly.pdbx_strand_id
1 'polypeptide(L)'
;MICILLVAGHGTVLEAQIKNDETGLYSHLTGVPKALLPGVGGRKILDFWWETVNMRQLFTEVYLVTNADKYKYYERWATANDFPVENIVNDGSTTLEDRLGAVADLELVIRSRKLQDDIMVIAGDMLCADQNFDIAQVIRFFRSEPGELIIYYELEKSEKSSSRGIVEVCPDTHRVTRFLEKPQDGLTASRLASVVFYCLQRDTLSHLSDFLRLQPQASFGRFWEWLVNEKQLDVFGMKLPTGFQLIGQVGLSDYTKWLTHYSTKQQDNPAKPITYRSFARVGLMGNPSDGFNGKTIAMSISNFWAEVTLVESQTLVLVPHPLNDPTEFGSLQDLFCISRKEGYLGGLRLLQATCKKFYQFCSKQGIALTKQNFTLKYDTNIPRQVGLAGSSAIVSATLKCLMKFYNITDNDLPKPIRANFILNVETDELFITAGLQDRVVQVYEGLVYMDFSKNLMAEQGYGNYVSMDMSGLPHFWLAYLSDPSDSGRIHSNIRQRWLSGEPLVVEAMKSFAELTDQARLALQDKDWRRLAQLMDQNFELRRSVYTDDCLGPGNLKMVQLARQFGSAVKLPGSGGAVVGLCLDEEKLVEMRQAFQEAGCVFCVIAPYNPSASTVGGQH
;
A
#
# COMPACT_ATOMS: atom_id res chain seq x y z
N MET A 1 -15.76 0.75 -26.18
CA MET A 1 -14.28 0.72 -26.22
C MET A 1 -13.83 -0.49 -27.00
N ILE A 2 -12.88 -0.28 -27.92
CA ILE A 2 -12.27 -1.29 -28.79
C ILE A 2 -10.86 -1.57 -28.30
N CYS A 3 -10.37 -2.81 -28.43
CA CYS A 3 -8.97 -3.15 -28.17
C CYS A 3 -8.21 -3.40 -29.48
N ILE A 4 -6.97 -2.91 -29.58
CA ILE A 4 -6.07 -3.14 -30.71
C ILE A 4 -4.76 -3.72 -30.16
N LEU A 5 -4.45 -4.95 -30.58
CA LEU A 5 -3.19 -5.63 -30.29
C LEU A 5 -2.21 -5.42 -31.45
N LEU A 6 -1.04 -4.87 -31.17
CA LEU A 6 0.01 -4.64 -32.17
C LEU A 6 1.08 -5.73 -32.09
N VAL A 7 1.28 -6.44 -33.20
CA VAL A 7 2.26 -7.53 -33.33
C VAL A 7 3.06 -7.47 -34.64
N ALA A 8 3.05 -6.34 -35.34
CA ALA A 8 3.72 -6.12 -36.62
C ALA A 8 5.25 -5.93 -36.52
N GLY A 9 5.87 -6.26 -35.38
CA GLY A 9 7.30 -6.07 -35.15
C GLY A 9 8.20 -6.97 -36.00
N HIS A 10 9.20 -6.37 -36.66
CA HIS A 10 10.28 -7.07 -37.38
C HIS A 10 11.45 -7.34 -36.40
N GLY A 11 11.32 -8.38 -35.57
CA GLY A 11 12.27 -8.68 -34.49
C GLY A 11 13.58 -9.33 -34.98
N THR A 12 14.62 -8.54 -35.24
CA THR A 12 15.86 -9.03 -35.86
C THR A 12 16.90 -9.62 -34.90
N VAL A 13 16.99 -9.13 -33.65
CA VAL A 13 18.05 -9.52 -32.71
C VAL A 13 17.90 -10.97 -32.22
N LEU A 14 16.72 -11.33 -31.69
CA LEU A 14 16.45 -12.68 -31.23
C LEU A 14 16.57 -13.70 -32.38
N GLU A 15 16.02 -13.37 -33.55
CA GLU A 15 16.07 -14.26 -34.72
C GLU A 15 17.52 -14.49 -35.18
N ALA A 16 18.35 -13.44 -35.22
CA ALA A 16 19.77 -13.57 -35.54
C ALA A 16 20.52 -14.42 -34.51
N GLN A 17 20.23 -14.24 -33.22
CA GLN A 17 20.86 -15.03 -32.16
C GLN A 17 20.42 -16.50 -32.16
N ILE A 18 19.15 -16.79 -32.47
CA ILE A 18 18.67 -18.18 -32.64
C ILE A 18 19.37 -18.85 -33.83
N LYS A 19 19.52 -18.15 -34.96
CA LYS A 19 20.22 -18.69 -36.14
C LYS A 19 21.69 -18.97 -35.88
N ASN A 20 22.32 -18.20 -34.99
CA ASN A 20 23.73 -18.32 -34.62
C ASN A 20 23.97 -19.13 -33.34
N ASP A 21 22.93 -19.76 -32.77
CA ASP A 21 23.05 -20.60 -31.58
C ASP A 21 23.71 -21.95 -31.93
N GLU A 22 24.98 -22.11 -31.54
CA GLU A 22 25.76 -23.33 -31.78
C GLU A 22 25.23 -24.56 -31.05
N THR A 23 24.41 -24.38 -29.99
CA THR A 23 23.85 -25.50 -29.23
C THR A 23 22.69 -26.19 -29.96
N GLY A 24 22.08 -25.51 -30.93
CA GLY A 24 20.92 -25.99 -31.69
C GLY A 24 19.62 -26.09 -30.88
N LEU A 25 19.64 -25.72 -29.60
CA LEU A 25 18.53 -25.89 -28.66
C LEU A 25 17.28 -25.11 -29.09
N TYR A 26 17.48 -23.92 -29.66
CA TYR A 26 16.40 -23.02 -30.08
C TYR A 26 16.11 -23.03 -31.59
N SER A 27 16.73 -23.94 -32.35
CA SER A 27 16.58 -24.02 -33.81
C SER A 27 15.12 -24.13 -34.28
N HIS A 28 14.28 -24.82 -33.51
CA HIS A 28 12.84 -24.98 -33.75
C HIS A 28 12.03 -23.68 -33.66
N LEU A 29 12.60 -22.61 -33.08
CA LEU A 29 11.97 -21.28 -32.96
C LEU A 29 12.34 -20.35 -34.13
N THR A 30 13.15 -20.81 -35.09
CA THR A 30 13.57 -20.00 -36.24
C THR A 30 12.35 -19.53 -37.05
N GLY A 31 12.24 -18.21 -37.24
CA GLY A 31 11.14 -17.58 -37.98
C GLY A 31 9.82 -17.45 -37.21
N VAL A 32 9.73 -17.99 -35.98
CA VAL A 32 8.54 -17.82 -35.14
C VAL A 32 8.46 -16.36 -34.67
N PRO A 33 7.33 -15.66 -34.90
CA PRO A 33 7.16 -14.29 -34.42
C PRO A 33 7.25 -14.21 -32.90
N LYS A 34 7.80 -13.10 -32.38
CA LYS A 34 8.03 -12.89 -30.95
C LYS A 34 6.77 -13.11 -30.10
N ALA A 35 5.64 -12.55 -30.51
CA ALA A 35 4.35 -12.70 -29.82
C ALA A 35 3.84 -14.17 -29.76
N LEU A 36 4.38 -15.05 -30.62
CA LEU A 36 4.01 -16.46 -30.72
C LEU A 36 5.09 -17.40 -30.15
N LEU A 37 6.14 -16.86 -29.51
CA LEU A 37 7.14 -17.69 -28.87
C LEU A 37 6.53 -18.49 -27.71
N PRO A 38 6.83 -19.79 -27.60
CA PRO A 38 6.25 -20.65 -26.58
C PRO A 38 6.89 -20.38 -25.22
N GLY A 39 6.04 -20.16 -24.23
CA GLY A 39 6.40 -20.14 -22.82
C GLY A 39 6.32 -21.52 -22.20
N VAL A 40 6.36 -21.54 -20.87
CA VAL A 40 6.26 -22.78 -20.10
C VAL A 40 4.85 -23.36 -20.21
N GLY A 41 4.75 -24.66 -20.48
CA GLY A 41 3.49 -25.32 -20.83
C GLY A 41 3.02 -25.06 -22.27
N GLY A 42 3.86 -24.45 -23.12
CA GLY A 42 3.57 -24.23 -24.54
C GLY A 42 2.65 -23.04 -24.85
N ARG A 43 2.21 -22.29 -23.82
CA ARG A 43 1.40 -21.07 -23.97
C ARG A 43 2.23 -19.94 -24.58
N LYS A 44 1.68 -19.25 -25.57
CA LYS A 44 2.34 -18.14 -26.28
C LYS A 44 2.06 -16.81 -25.58
N ILE A 45 2.90 -15.80 -25.81
CA ILE A 45 2.70 -14.44 -25.26
C ILE A 45 1.35 -13.87 -25.71
N LEU A 46 0.95 -14.07 -26.96
CA LEU A 46 -0.32 -13.56 -27.46
C LEU A 46 -1.54 -14.26 -26.85
N ASP A 47 -1.43 -15.53 -26.43
CA ASP A 47 -2.51 -16.25 -25.74
C ASP A 47 -2.89 -15.51 -24.46
N PHE A 48 -1.90 -15.00 -23.73
CA PHE A 48 -2.09 -14.23 -22.50
C PHE A 48 -2.90 -12.94 -22.73
N TRP A 49 -2.52 -12.17 -23.74
CA TRP A 49 -3.24 -10.94 -24.08
C TRP A 49 -4.65 -11.24 -24.56
N TRP A 50 -4.83 -12.30 -25.35
CA TRP A 50 -6.16 -12.72 -25.79
C TRP A 50 -7.06 -13.12 -24.63
N GLU A 51 -6.59 -13.95 -23.71
CA GLU A 51 -7.34 -14.31 -22.48
C GLU A 51 -7.74 -13.05 -21.68
N THR A 52 -6.84 -12.07 -21.62
CA THR A 52 -7.07 -10.81 -20.90
C THR A 52 -8.11 -9.91 -21.58
N VAL A 53 -8.07 -9.77 -22.91
CA VAL A 53 -8.97 -8.85 -23.64
C VAL A 53 -10.27 -9.50 -24.11
N ASN A 54 -10.33 -10.84 -24.20
CA ASN A 54 -11.55 -11.59 -24.54
C ASN A 54 -12.54 -11.72 -23.37
N MET A 55 -12.38 -10.90 -22.33
CA MET A 55 -13.33 -10.83 -21.21
C MET A 55 -14.64 -10.19 -21.67
N ARG A 56 -15.75 -10.93 -21.48
CA ARG A 56 -17.10 -10.49 -21.87
C ARG A 56 -17.40 -9.09 -21.29
N GLN A 57 -18.00 -8.24 -22.13
CA GLN A 57 -18.50 -6.88 -21.81
C GLN A 57 -17.47 -5.76 -21.66
N LEU A 58 -16.16 -6.03 -21.73
CA LEU A 58 -15.16 -4.96 -21.65
C LEU A 58 -14.90 -4.29 -23.00
N PHE A 59 -14.75 -5.09 -24.05
CA PHE A 59 -14.48 -4.61 -25.39
C PHE A 59 -15.60 -5.01 -26.35
N THR A 60 -16.00 -4.08 -27.22
CA THR A 60 -16.97 -4.34 -28.29
C THR A 60 -16.34 -5.19 -29.38
N GLU A 61 -15.11 -4.88 -29.74
CA GLU A 61 -14.31 -5.60 -30.73
C GLU A 61 -12.83 -5.60 -30.33
N VAL A 62 -12.10 -6.60 -30.83
CA VAL A 62 -10.64 -6.70 -30.69
C VAL A 62 -10.04 -6.90 -32.09
N TYR A 63 -9.05 -6.07 -32.43
CA TYR A 63 -8.28 -6.16 -33.67
C TYR A 63 -6.83 -6.56 -33.40
N LEU A 64 -6.23 -7.29 -34.35
CA LEU A 64 -4.82 -7.68 -34.30
C LEU A 64 -4.10 -7.13 -35.54
N VAL A 65 -3.06 -6.32 -35.34
CA VAL A 65 -2.28 -5.74 -36.45
C VAL A 65 -0.96 -6.45 -36.60
N THR A 66 -0.69 -6.95 -37.80
CA THR A 66 0.52 -7.70 -38.13
C THR A 66 1.08 -7.28 -39.48
N ASN A 67 2.27 -7.76 -39.79
CA ASN A 67 2.94 -7.52 -41.06
C ASN A 67 2.73 -8.67 -42.06
N ALA A 68 3.01 -8.40 -43.34
CA ALA A 68 2.78 -9.38 -44.41
C ALA A 68 3.71 -10.60 -44.29
N ASP A 69 4.94 -10.42 -43.81
CA ASP A 69 5.90 -11.51 -43.59
C ASP A 69 5.37 -12.54 -42.58
N LYS A 70 4.80 -12.07 -41.46
CA LYS A 70 4.33 -12.93 -40.37
C LYS A 70 2.83 -13.21 -40.38
N TYR A 71 2.05 -12.62 -41.30
CA TYR A 71 0.59 -12.72 -41.35
C TYR A 71 0.07 -14.15 -41.20
N LYS A 72 0.65 -15.11 -41.94
CA LYS A 72 0.19 -16.51 -41.93
C LYS A 72 0.33 -17.19 -40.56
N TYR A 73 1.31 -16.79 -39.76
CA TYR A 73 1.48 -17.30 -38.41
C TYR A 73 0.35 -16.83 -37.48
N TYR A 74 -0.03 -15.56 -37.59
CA TYR A 74 -1.12 -14.98 -36.79
C TYR A 74 -2.50 -15.43 -37.25
N GLU A 75 -2.71 -15.63 -38.56
CA GLU A 75 -3.94 -16.24 -39.08
C GLU A 75 -4.15 -17.65 -38.50
N ARG A 76 -3.09 -18.47 -38.49
CA ARG A 76 -3.13 -19.81 -37.87
C ARG A 76 -3.38 -19.75 -36.36
N TRP A 77 -2.73 -18.81 -35.68
CA TRP A 77 -2.95 -18.60 -34.25
C TRP A 77 -4.40 -18.19 -33.95
N ALA A 78 -4.98 -17.31 -34.78
CA ALA A 78 -6.34 -16.83 -34.60
C ALA A 78 -7.36 -17.95 -34.77
N THR A 79 -7.23 -18.76 -35.82
CA THR A 79 -8.08 -19.94 -36.03
C THR A 79 -7.99 -20.93 -34.87
N ALA A 80 -6.79 -21.13 -34.29
CA ALA A 80 -6.60 -22.07 -33.21
C ALA A 80 -7.14 -21.58 -31.84
N ASN A 81 -7.37 -20.27 -31.68
CA ASN A 81 -7.78 -19.65 -30.41
C ASN A 81 -9.14 -18.95 -30.50
N ASP A 82 -9.93 -19.26 -31.53
CA ASP A 82 -11.25 -18.65 -31.79
C ASP A 82 -11.22 -17.10 -31.85
N PHE A 83 -10.10 -16.53 -32.31
CA PHE A 83 -10.01 -15.09 -32.62
C PHE A 83 -10.62 -14.83 -34.02
N PRO A 84 -11.45 -13.78 -34.21
CA PRO A 84 -12.04 -13.48 -35.51
C PRO A 84 -10.98 -13.14 -36.56
N VAL A 85 -10.78 -14.02 -37.55
CA VAL A 85 -9.73 -13.86 -38.58
C VAL A 85 -9.94 -12.59 -39.40
N GLU A 86 -11.18 -12.19 -39.60
CA GLU A 86 -11.58 -10.95 -40.24
C GLU A 86 -11.12 -9.68 -39.50
N ASN A 87 -10.76 -9.80 -38.21
CA ASN A 87 -10.23 -8.71 -37.38
C ASN A 87 -8.70 -8.64 -37.39
N ILE A 88 -8.03 -9.50 -38.15
CA ILE A 88 -6.60 -9.35 -38.42
C ILE A 88 -6.43 -8.28 -39.51
N VAL A 89 -5.57 -7.30 -39.24
CA VAL A 89 -5.18 -6.25 -40.19
C VAL A 89 -3.72 -6.46 -40.57
N ASN A 90 -3.47 -6.59 -41.87
CA ASN A 90 -2.14 -6.71 -42.43
C ASN A 90 -1.66 -5.32 -42.88
N ASP A 91 -0.52 -4.88 -42.34
CA ASP A 91 0.08 -3.57 -42.65
C ASP A 91 0.77 -3.52 -44.03
N GLY A 92 0.99 -4.68 -44.66
CA GLY A 92 1.62 -4.82 -45.97
C GLY A 92 3.15 -4.83 -45.96
N SER A 93 3.80 -4.57 -44.82
CA SER A 93 5.26 -4.56 -44.70
C SER A 93 5.84 -5.97 -44.71
N THR A 94 7.00 -6.13 -45.34
CA THR A 94 7.68 -7.43 -45.49
C THR A 94 9.07 -7.46 -44.87
N THR A 95 9.61 -6.29 -44.51
CA THR A 95 10.97 -6.09 -44.02
C THR A 95 11.00 -5.04 -42.90
N LEU A 96 12.14 -4.93 -42.23
CA LEU A 96 12.33 -3.90 -41.23
C LEU A 96 12.34 -2.50 -41.86
N GLU A 97 12.83 -2.37 -43.09
CA GLU A 97 13.00 -1.10 -43.81
C GLU A 97 11.69 -0.52 -44.36
N ASP A 98 10.76 -1.36 -44.82
CA ASP A 98 9.45 -0.96 -45.36
C ASP A 98 8.33 -0.92 -44.29
N ARG A 99 8.67 -1.10 -43.02
CA ARG A 99 7.71 -1.01 -41.90
C ARG A 99 6.98 0.34 -41.88
N LEU A 100 5.69 0.31 -41.58
CA LEU A 100 4.90 1.54 -41.40
C LEU A 100 5.25 2.25 -40.09
N GLY A 101 5.37 1.48 -39.01
CA GLY A 101 5.60 1.98 -37.65
C GLY A 101 4.33 1.98 -36.81
N ALA A 102 4.48 1.82 -35.50
CA ALA A 102 3.38 1.47 -34.60
C ALA A 102 2.22 2.49 -34.57
N VAL A 103 2.50 3.78 -34.80
CA VAL A 103 1.47 4.82 -34.88
C VAL A 103 0.68 4.72 -36.20
N ALA A 104 1.37 4.42 -37.31
CA ALA A 104 0.75 4.20 -38.61
C ALA A 104 -0.06 2.89 -38.64
N ASP A 105 0.41 1.85 -37.94
CA ASP A 105 -0.34 0.60 -37.75
C ASP A 105 -1.67 0.84 -37.05
N LEU A 106 -1.67 1.68 -36.00
CA LEU A 106 -2.89 2.08 -35.30
C LEU A 106 -3.83 2.89 -36.22
N GLU A 107 -3.30 3.89 -36.94
CA GLU A 107 -4.08 4.69 -37.90
C GLU A 107 -4.73 3.80 -38.99
N LEU A 108 -3.97 2.83 -39.50
CA LEU A 108 -4.43 1.91 -40.54
C LEU A 108 -5.68 1.15 -40.10
N VAL A 109 -5.71 0.61 -38.87
CA VAL A 109 -6.89 -0.10 -38.36
C VAL A 109 -8.07 0.85 -38.23
N ILE A 110 -7.85 2.02 -37.61
CA ILE A 110 -8.89 3.01 -37.36
C ILE A 110 -9.55 3.42 -38.68
N ARG A 111 -8.73 3.74 -39.69
CA ARG A 111 -9.22 4.18 -41.01
C ARG A 111 -9.85 3.04 -41.81
N SER A 112 -9.22 1.87 -41.85
CA SER A 112 -9.72 0.73 -42.65
C SER A 112 -11.02 0.14 -42.10
N ARG A 113 -11.19 0.14 -40.77
CA ARG A 113 -12.37 -0.38 -40.07
C ARG A 113 -13.37 0.70 -39.67
N LYS A 114 -13.05 1.97 -39.93
CA LYS A 114 -13.89 3.15 -39.62
C LYS A 114 -14.30 3.18 -38.14
N LEU A 115 -13.32 2.98 -37.26
CA LEU A 115 -13.56 2.93 -35.82
C LEU A 115 -13.95 4.31 -35.30
N GLN A 116 -14.96 4.37 -34.42
CA GLN A 116 -15.55 5.61 -33.85
C GLN A 116 -15.85 5.45 -32.35
N ASP A 117 -14.98 4.76 -31.64
CA ASP A 117 -15.09 4.44 -30.21
C ASP A 117 -13.73 4.69 -29.55
N ASP A 118 -13.69 4.74 -28.22
CA ASP A 118 -12.43 4.81 -27.48
C ASP A 118 -11.61 3.54 -27.71
N ILE A 119 -10.29 3.68 -27.77
CA ILE A 119 -9.37 2.60 -28.15
C ILE A 119 -8.39 2.31 -27.03
N MET A 120 -8.26 1.04 -26.68
CA MET A 120 -7.13 0.54 -25.92
C MET A 120 -6.12 -0.06 -26.90
N VAL A 121 -4.88 0.41 -26.88
CA VAL A 121 -3.80 -0.14 -27.71
C VAL A 121 -2.74 -0.80 -26.84
N ILE A 122 -2.40 -2.05 -27.17
CA ILE A 122 -1.46 -2.87 -26.42
C ILE A 122 -0.44 -3.49 -27.40
N ALA A 123 0.85 -3.45 -27.08
CA ALA A 123 1.83 -4.29 -27.77
C ALA A 123 1.62 -5.76 -27.39
N GLY A 124 1.24 -6.59 -28.36
CA GLY A 124 0.95 -8.02 -28.13
C GLY A 124 2.20 -8.89 -27.99
N ASP A 125 3.40 -8.31 -28.08
CA ASP A 125 4.69 -9.00 -28.00
C ASP A 125 5.46 -8.71 -26.69
N MET A 126 4.86 -7.99 -25.74
CA MET A 126 5.39 -7.79 -24.39
C MET A 126 4.67 -8.67 -23.38
N LEU A 127 5.24 -8.85 -22.19
CA LEU A 127 4.63 -9.64 -21.14
C LEU A 127 4.51 -8.84 -19.85
N CYS A 128 3.33 -8.82 -19.27
CA CYS A 128 3.13 -8.31 -17.91
C CYS A 128 3.70 -9.32 -16.91
N ALA A 129 4.52 -8.88 -15.95
CA ALA A 129 5.03 -9.77 -14.90
C ALA A 129 3.89 -10.32 -14.01
N ASP A 130 2.79 -9.56 -13.92
CA ASP A 130 1.53 -10.02 -13.35
C ASP A 130 0.56 -10.51 -14.44
N GLN A 131 0.34 -11.82 -14.46
CA GLN A 131 -0.60 -12.43 -15.40
C GLN A 131 -2.07 -12.18 -15.02
N ASN A 132 -2.36 -11.78 -13.79
CA ASN A 132 -3.73 -11.64 -13.34
C ASN A 132 -4.14 -10.17 -13.20
N PHE A 133 -3.51 -9.24 -13.93
CA PHE A 133 -3.79 -7.82 -13.75
C PHE A 133 -5.24 -7.46 -14.12
N ASP A 134 -5.89 -6.55 -13.35
CA ASP A 134 -7.28 -6.17 -13.59
C ASP A 134 -7.43 -5.11 -14.71
N ILE A 135 -7.51 -5.55 -15.96
CA ILE A 135 -7.78 -4.63 -17.10
C ILE A 135 -9.09 -3.84 -16.93
N ALA A 136 -10.07 -4.36 -16.18
CA ALA A 136 -11.30 -3.62 -15.92
C ALA A 136 -11.04 -2.43 -14.97
N GLN A 137 -10.06 -2.52 -14.07
CA GLN A 137 -9.63 -1.40 -13.24
C GLN A 137 -9.00 -0.29 -14.09
N VAL A 138 -8.20 -0.66 -15.09
CA VAL A 138 -7.61 0.29 -16.05
C VAL A 138 -8.72 1.05 -16.79
N ILE A 139 -9.72 0.35 -17.31
CA ILE A 139 -10.86 0.99 -18.01
C ILE A 139 -11.67 1.88 -17.07
N ARG A 140 -11.90 1.46 -15.81
CA ARG A 140 -12.60 2.28 -14.82
C ARG A 140 -11.83 3.58 -14.52
N PHE A 141 -10.52 3.50 -14.40
CA PHE A 141 -9.66 4.66 -14.17
C PHE A 141 -9.62 5.58 -15.41
N PHE A 142 -9.44 5.03 -16.61
CA PHE A 142 -9.53 5.81 -17.85
C PHE A 142 -10.85 6.58 -17.95
N ARG A 143 -11.97 5.95 -17.60
CA ARG A 143 -13.30 6.60 -17.62
C ARG A 143 -13.51 7.62 -16.49
N SER A 144 -12.71 7.61 -15.43
CA SER A 144 -12.82 8.62 -14.37
C SER A 144 -12.03 9.88 -14.67
N GLU A 145 -11.07 9.82 -15.58
CA GLU A 145 -10.25 10.96 -15.99
C GLU A 145 -10.78 11.63 -17.26
N PRO A 146 -10.60 12.95 -17.44
CA PRO A 146 -11.11 13.69 -18.59
C PRO A 146 -10.26 13.52 -19.87
N GLY A 147 -9.13 12.80 -19.81
CA GLY A 147 -8.17 12.73 -20.91
C GLY A 147 -7.69 11.32 -21.24
N GLU A 148 -6.50 11.23 -21.82
CA GLU A 148 -5.89 9.97 -22.25
C GLU A 148 -5.26 9.21 -21.09
N LEU A 149 -5.00 7.91 -21.26
CA LEU A 149 -4.33 7.10 -20.23
C LEU A 149 -3.08 6.42 -20.77
N ILE A 150 -1.98 6.56 -20.02
CA ILE A 150 -0.73 5.82 -20.20
C ILE A 150 -0.48 4.92 -18.99
N ILE A 151 -0.20 3.63 -19.24
CA ILE A 151 0.33 2.74 -18.20
C ILE A 151 1.83 2.93 -18.07
N TYR A 152 2.30 3.07 -16.83
CA TYR A 152 3.72 3.14 -16.51
C TYR A 152 4.09 2.21 -15.35
N TYR A 153 5.37 1.89 -15.24
CA TYR A 153 5.95 1.14 -14.12
C TYR A 153 7.30 1.75 -13.73
N GLU A 154 7.82 1.40 -12.56
CA GLU A 154 9.14 1.89 -12.10
C GLU A 154 10.26 0.98 -12.62
N LEU A 155 11.23 1.56 -13.34
CA LEU A 155 12.38 0.81 -13.86
C LEU A 155 13.28 0.29 -12.74
N GLU A 156 13.77 -0.94 -12.88
CA GLU A 156 14.78 -1.49 -11.97
C GLU A 156 16.06 -0.63 -12.01
N LYS A 157 16.79 -0.54 -10.90
CA LYS A 157 18.02 0.28 -10.82
C LYS A 157 19.08 -0.10 -11.85
N SER A 158 19.08 -1.35 -12.32
CA SER A 158 19.97 -1.89 -13.36
C SER A 158 19.60 -1.44 -14.78
N GLU A 159 18.35 -1.03 -15.00
CA GLU A 159 17.85 -0.65 -16.32
C GLU A 159 18.17 0.82 -16.66
N LYS A 160 18.49 1.08 -17.93
CA LYS A 160 18.81 2.42 -18.44
C LYS A 160 17.55 3.14 -18.93
N SER A 161 17.47 4.43 -18.62
CA SER A 161 16.35 5.31 -19.04
C SER A 161 16.22 5.40 -20.58
N SER A 162 17.36 5.34 -21.28
CA SER A 162 17.45 5.33 -22.75
C SER A 162 16.84 4.10 -23.44
N SER A 163 16.37 3.10 -22.69
CA SER A 163 15.75 1.90 -23.25
C SER A 163 14.24 1.99 -23.44
N ARG A 164 13.57 2.98 -22.83
CA ARG A 164 12.10 3.14 -22.79
C ARG A 164 11.68 4.61 -22.95
N GLY A 165 10.40 4.84 -23.22
CA GLY A 165 9.80 6.15 -22.99
C GLY A 165 9.66 6.39 -21.48
N ILE A 166 10.06 7.56 -21.00
CA ILE A 166 10.02 7.94 -19.58
C ILE A 166 8.95 9.02 -19.38
N VAL A 167 8.12 8.85 -18.36
CA VAL A 167 7.07 9.80 -17.99
C VAL A 167 7.40 10.52 -16.68
N GLU A 168 7.02 11.78 -16.59
CA GLU A 168 6.93 12.52 -15.32
C GLU A 168 5.44 12.66 -15.00
N VAL A 169 5.02 12.19 -13.82
CA VAL A 169 3.62 12.15 -13.43
C VAL A 169 3.43 12.96 -12.16
N CYS A 170 2.45 13.87 -12.18
CA CYS A 170 2.07 14.64 -11.00
C CYS A 170 1.45 13.68 -9.96
N PRO A 171 1.99 13.60 -8.73
CA PRO A 171 1.50 12.67 -7.72
C PRO A 171 0.07 12.98 -7.26
N ASP A 172 -0.34 14.26 -7.32
CA ASP A 172 -1.64 14.70 -6.81
C ASP A 172 -2.77 14.58 -7.83
N THR A 173 -2.46 14.79 -9.12
CA THR A 173 -3.45 14.85 -10.20
C THR A 173 -3.38 13.67 -11.16
N HIS A 174 -2.33 12.83 -11.04
CA HIS A 174 -2.00 11.76 -11.98
C HIS A 174 -1.73 12.23 -13.42
N ARG A 175 -1.71 13.54 -13.69
CA ARG A 175 -1.41 14.07 -15.03
C ARG A 175 0.05 13.83 -15.37
N VAL A 176 0.31 13.31 -16.57
CA VAL A 176 1.64 13.23 -17.18
C VAL A 176 2.07 14.64 -17.57
N THR A 177 3.05 15.20 -16.85
CA THR A 177 3.57 16.55 -17.10
C THR A 177 4.61 16.58 -18.20
N ARG A 178 5.28 15.44 -18.44
CA ARG A 178 6.29 15.31 -19.48
C ARG A 178 6.39 13.87 -19.95
N PHE A 179 6.56 13.69 -21.26
CA PHE A 179 6.94 12.41 -21.86
C PHE A 179 8.27 12.58 -22.58
N LEU A 180 9.23 11.66 -22.37
CA LEU A 180 10.54 11.69 -22.99
C LEU A 180 10.78 10.34 -23.70
N GLU A 181 10.92 10.36 -25.03
CA GLU A 181 11.22 9.12 -25.76
C GLU A 181 12.71 8.77 -25.65
N LYS A 182 13.02 7.69 -24.91
CA LYS A 182 14.37 7.14 -24.76
C LYS A 182 15.42 8.22 -24.41
N PRO A 183 15.23 8.96 -23.32
CA PRO A 183 16.11 10.07 -22.96
C PRO A 183 17.53 9.58 -22.67
N GLN A 184 18.50 10.46 -22.91
CA GLN A 184 19.85 10.25 -22.41
C GLN A 184 19.88 10.34 -20.88
N ASP A 185 20.80 9.60 -20.26
CA ASP A 185 20.94 9.58 -18.81
C ASP A 185 21.21 10.99 -18.27
N GLY A 186 20.49 11.39 -17.21
CA GLY A 186 20.59 12.70 -16.58
C GLY A 186 19.60 13.76 -17.09
N LEU A 187 18.84 13.51 -18.16
CA LEU A 187 17.84 14.46 -18.66
C LEU A 187 16.61 14.60 -17.75
N THR A 188 16.31 13.57 -16.97
CA THR A 188 15.24 13.54 -15.97
C THR A 188 15.67 12.69 -14.77
N ALA A 189 15.13 13.01 -13.60
CA ALA A 189 15.25 12.17 -12.40
C ALA A 189 14.19 11.04 -12.37
N SER A 190 13.16 11.11 -13.24
CA SER A 190 12.12 10.09 -13.29
C SER A 190 12.66 8.76 -13.79
N ARG A 191 12.18 7.69 -13.16
CA ARG A 191 12.41 6.29 -13.57
C ARG A 191 11.11 5.58 -13.97
N LEU A 192 10.05 6.35 -14.21
CA LEU A 192 8.75 5.82 -14.58
C LEU A 192 8.74 5.53 -16.08
N ALA A 193 8.81 4.25 -16.45
CA ALA A 193 8.80 3.82 -17.84
C ALA A 193 7.39 3.53 -18.34
N SER A 194 7.10 4.04 -19.52
CA SER A 194 5.89 3.75 -20.28
C SER A 194 6.10 2.56 -21.21
N VAL A 195 5.05 1.77 -21.40
CA VAL A 195 4.98 0.72 -22.44
C VAL A 195 3.83 1.02 -23.38
N VAL A 196 3.76 0.34 -24.54
CA VAL A 196 2.60 0.42 -25.43
C VAL A 196 1.42 -0.29 -24.77
N PHE A 197 0.77 0.45 -23.89
CA PHE A 197 -0.47 0.12 -23.21
C PHE A 197 -1.14 1.45 -22.89
N TYR A 198 -1.97 1.89 -23.83
CA TYR A 198 -2.59 3.22 -23.80
C TYR A 198 -4.10 3.11 -23.97
N CYS A 199 -4.84 4.02 -23.36
CA CYS A 199 -6.25 4.27 -23.67
C CYS A 199 -6.37 5.63 -24.33
N LEU A 200 -7.01 5.65 -25.50
CA LEU A 200 -7.18 6.80 -26.37
C LEU A 200 -8.67 7.10 -26.51
N GLN A 201 -9.09 8.32 -26.19
CA GLN A 201 -10.44 8.81 -26.44
C GLN A 201 -10.66 8.94 -27.95
N ARG A 202 -11.90 8.68 -28.38
CA ARG A 202 -12.29 8.75 -29.81
C ARG A 202 -11.92 10.10 -30.46
N ASP A 203 -12.00 11.20 -29.72
CA ASP A 203 -11.81 12.55 -30.25
C ASP A 203 -10.32 12.84 -30.51
N THR A 204 -9.43 12.22 -29.74
CA THR A 204 -7.97 12.31 -29.86
C THR A 204 -7.40 11.51 -31.03
N LEU A 205 -8.14 10.51 -31.54
CA LEU A 205 -7.69 9.68 -32.66
C LEU A 205 -7.40 10.51 -33.93
N SER A 206 -8.05 11.67 -34.09
CA SER A 206 -7.80 12.60 -35.21
C SER A 206 -6.35 13.12 -35.27
N HIS A 207 -5.67 13.19 -34.12
CA HIS A 207 -4.29 13.66 -34.04
C HIS A 207 -3.26 12.67 -34.60
N LEU A 208 -3.62 11.39 -34.79
CA LEU A 208 -2.73 10.41 -35.41
C LEU A 208 -2.35 10.82 -36.83
N SER A 209 -3.34 11.21 -37.65
CA SER A 209 -3.10 11.64 -39.03
C SER A 209 -2.32 12.97 -39.10
N ASP A 210 -2.54 13.89 -38.17
CA ASP A 210 -1.76 15.12 -38.06
C ASP A 210 -0.29 14.83 -37.79
N PHE A 211 -0.03 13.94 -36.82
CA PHE A 211 1.32 13.56 -36.45
C PHE A 211 2.05 12.80 -37.55
N LEU A 212 1.38 11.84 -38.21
CA LEU A 212 1.98 11.07 -39.31
C LEU A 212 2.36 11.93 -40.52
N ARG A 213 1.70 13.07 -40.74
CA ARG A 213 2.12 14.05 -41.76
C ARG A 213 3.45 14.73 -41.41
N LEU A 214 3.76 14.87 -40.12
CA LEU A 214 5.01 15.46 -39.62
C LEU A 214 6.11 14.40 -39.50
N GLN A 215 5.76 13.20 -39.02
CA GLN A 215 6.68 12.08 -38.81
C GLN A 215 6.08 10.75 -39.31
N PRO A 216 6.24 10.42 -40.59
CA PRO A 216 5.56 9.27 -41.22
C PRO A 216 5.90 7.88 -40.66
N GLN A 217 7.06 7.70 -40.02
CA GLN A 217 7.55 6.41 -39.49
C GLN A 217 7.87 6.47 -37.99
N ALA A 218 7.12 7.24 -37.22
CA ALA A 218 7.40 7.48 -35.81
C ALA A 218 6.92 6.37 -34.85
N SER A 219 7.62 6.25 -33.72
CA SER A 219 7.22 5.40 -32.59
C SER A 219 6.11 6.05 -31.77
N PHE A 220 5.38 5.25 -30.98
CA PHE A 220 4.45 5.80 -30.00
C PHE A 220 5.11 6.75 -29.01
N GLY A 221 6.38 6.53 -28.66
CA GLY A 221 7.05 7.42 -27.73
C GLY A 221 7.22 8.83 -28.28
N ARG A 222 7.53 8.99 -29.58
CA ARG A 222 7.55 10.31 -30.23
C ARG A 222 6.16 10.92 -30.34
N PHE A 223 5.13 10.11 -30.58
CA PHE A 223 3.75 10.58 -30.61
C PHE A 223 3.31 11.13 -29.24
N TRP A 224 3.60 10.41 -28.15
CA TRP A 224 3.29 10.88 -26.80
C TRP A 224 4.14 12.07 -26.36
N GLU A 225 5.42 12.10 -26.71
CA GLU A 225 6.27 13.27 -26.52
C GLU A 225 5.68 14.52 -27.18
N TRP A 226 5.16 14.39 -28.41
CA TRP A 226 4.48 15.46 -29.12
C TRP A 226 3.13 15.84 -28.50
N LEU A 227 2.27 14.87 -28.17
CA LEU A 227 0.97 15.14 -27.56
C LEU A 227 1.07 15.82 -26.19
N VAL A 228 1.96 15.30 -25.33
CA VAL A 228 2.13 15.80 -23.96
C VAL A 228 2.90 17.12 -23.97
N ASN A 229 4.06 17.17 -24.63
CA ASN A 229 4.96 18.31 -24.47
C ASN A 229 4.62 19.47 -25.43
N GLU A 230 4.14 19.19 -26.65
CA GLU A 230 3.87 20.24 -27.65
C GLU A 230 2.39 20.60 -27.73
N LYS A 231 1.50 19.60 -27.82
CA LYS A 231 0.04 19.83 -27.88
C LYS A 231 -0.57 20.10 -26.51
N GLN A 232 0.13 19.76 -25.42
CA GLN A 232 -0.34 19.96 -24.05
C GLN A 232 -1.72 19.32 -23.82
N LEU A 233 -1.94 18.15 -24.42
CA LEU A 233 -3.16 17.37 -24.22
C LEU A 233 -3.17 16.82 -22.79
N ASP A 234 -4.34 16.76 -22.16
CA ASP A 234 -4.46 16.13 -20.85
C ASP A 234 -4.29 14.61 -20.99
N VAL A 235 -3.17 14.11 -20.47
CA VAL A 235 -2.81 12.70 -20.42
C VAL A 235 -2.56 12.33 -18.97
N PHE A 236 -3.13 11.23 -18.52
CA PHE A 236 -3.02 10.72 -17.16
C PHE A 236 -2.19 9.44 -17.14
N GLY A 237 -1.51 9.21 -16.02
CA GLY A 237 -0.69 8.04 -15.79
C GLY A 237 -1.34 7.10 -14.78
N MET A 238 -1.32 5.79 -15.08
CA MET A 238 -1.64 4.76 -14.09
C MET A 238 -0.42 3.84 -13.88
N LYS A 239 -0.01 3.72 -12.62
CA LYS A 239 1.09 2.86 -12.19
C LYS A 239 0.67 1.40 -12.19
N LEU A 240 1.47 0.56 -12.81
CA LEU A 240 1.50 -0.87 -12.57
C LEU A 240 2.60 -1.18 -11.53
N PRO A 241 2.29 -1.78 -10.36
CA PRO A 241 3.29 -2.13 -9.34
C PRO A 241 4.35 -3.12 -9.82
N THR A 242 4.01 -3.91 -10.84
CA THR A 242 4.94 -4.84 -11.48
C THR A 242 5.38 -4.31 -12.84
N GLY A 243 6.59 -4.68 -13.26
CA GLY A 243 7.13 -4.28 -14.56
C GLY A 243 6.65 -5.16 -15.71
N PHE A 244 7.06 -4.78 -16.91
CA PHE A 244 6.89 -5.59 -18.12
C PHE A 244 8.22 -6.22 -18.54
N GLN A 245 8.15 -7.41 -19.12
CA GLN A 245 9.28 -8.13 -19.68
C GLN A 245 9.17 -8.23 -21.21
N LEU A 246 10.28 -8.59 -21.85
CA LEU A 246 10.37 -8.78 -23.30
C LEU A 246 9.94 -7.54 -24.10
N ILE A 247 10.26 -6.33 -23.62
CA ILE A 247 9.87 -5.09 -24.30
C ILE A 247 10.93 -4.69 -25.34
N GLY A 248 10.50 -4.37 -26.56
CA GLY A 248 11.37 -3.86 -27.62
C GLY A 248 12.28 -4.96 -28.21
N GLN A 249 13.55 -4.60 -28.45
CA GLN A 249 14.56 -5.53 -28.96
C GLN A 249 14.98 -6.51 -27.85
N VAL A 250 14.61 -7.77 -28.01
CA VAL A 250 14.83 -8.86 -27.07
C VAL A 250 15.92 -9.77 -27.61
N GLY A 251 16.86 -10.17 -26.76
CA GLY A 251 17.86 -11.21 -27.08
C GLY A 251 17.49 -12.58 -26.52
N LEU A 252 18.25 -13.60 -26.90
CA LEU A 252 18.10 -14.97 -26.41
C LEU A 252 18.25 -15.05 -24.89
N SER A 253 19.12 -14.22 -24.30
CA SER A 253 19.28 -14.14 -22.83
C SER A 253 18.02 -13.66 -22.11
N ASP A 254 17.27 -12.74 -22.72
CA ASP A 254 16.04 -12.21 -22.12
C ASP A 254 14.91 -13.24 -22.22
N TYR A 255 14.86 -13.93 -23.37
CA TYR A 255 13.96 -15.05 -23.60
C TYR A 255 14.21 -16.22 -22.64
N THR A 256 15.48 -16.59 -22.39
CA THR A 256 15.80 -17.66 -21.45
C THR A 256 15.52 -17.28 -20.00
N LYS A 257 15.84 -16.04 -19.60
CA LYS A 257 15.44 -15.51 -18.28
C LYS A 257 13.93 -15.62 -18.07
N TRP A 258 13.16 -15.28 -19.09
CA TRP A 258 11.70 -15.41 -19.06
C TRP A 258 11.25 -16.87 -18.87
N LEU A 259 11.78 -17.81 -19.65
CA LEU A 259 11.48 -19.24 -19.50
C LEU A 259 11.81 -19.76 -18.10
N THR A 260 12.98 -19.39 -17.55
CA THR A 260 13.37 -19.79 -16.19
C THR A 260 12.43 -19.20 -15.14
N HIS A 261 12.06 -17.93 -15.25
CA HIS A 261 11.12 -17.29 -14.32
C HIS A 261 9.76 -18.01 -14.27
N TYR A 262 9.23 -18.43 -15.43
CA TYR A 262 7.96 -19.15 -15.51
C TYR A 262 8.05 -20.60 -15.01
N SER A 263 9.13 -21.32 -15.31
CA SER A 263 9.31 -22.69 -14.83
C SER A 263 9.33 -22.76 -13.31
N THR A 264 9.84 -21.70 -12.67
CA THR A 264 9.90 -21.59 -11.22
C THR A 264 8.53 -21.25 -10.60
N LYS A 265 7.64 -20.57 -11.33
CA LYS A 265 6.25 -20.26 -10.89
C LYS A 265 5.28 -21.44 -11.10
N GLN A 266 5.52 -22.33 -12.06
CA GLN A 266 4.68 -23.51 -12.31
C GLN A 266 5.01 -24.72 -11.44
N GLN A 267 6.20 -24.78 -10.83
CA GLN A 267 6.42 -25.74 -9.76
C GLN A 267 5.57 -25.31 -8.56
N ASP A 268 4.67 -26.20 -8.10
CA ASP A 268 3.82 -26.10 -6.90
C ASP A 268 4.67 -25.87 -5.63
N ASN A 269 5.36 -24.74 -5.56
CA ASN A 269 5.94 -24.26 -4.32
C ASN A 269 4.79 -23.65 -3.53
N PRO A 270 4.50 -24.15 -2.32
CA PRO A 270 3.48 -23.54 -1.49
C PRO A 270 3.81 -22.06 -1.32
N ALA A 271 2.83 -21.20 -1.62
CA ALA A 271 3.01 -19.76 -1.55
C ALA A 271 3.59 -19.38 -0.18
N LYS A 272 4.75 -18.72 -0.17
CA LYS A 272 5.43 -18.37 1.07
C LYS A 272 4.53 -17.39 1.86
N PRO A 273 4.20 -17.68 3.12
CA PRO A 273 3.38 -16.78 3.93
C PRO A 273 4.07 -15.43 4.11
N ILE A 274 3.31 -14.35 3.94
CA ILE A 274 3.71 -12.99 4.27
C ILE A 274 3.17 -12.68 5.66
N THR A 275 4.07 -12.60 6.63
CA THR A 275 3.72 -12.33 8.03
C THR A 275 4.29 -10.99 8.45
N TYR A 276 3.44 -10.09 8.93
CA TYR A 276 3.87 -8.83 9.53
C TYR A 276 3.28 -8.65 10.92
N ARG A 277 4.10 -8.08 11.79
CA ARG A 277 3.74 -7.73 13.16
C ARG A 277 3.65 -6.21 13.31
N SER A 278 2.69 -5.77 14.10
CA SER A 278 2.57 -4.41 14.61
C SER A 278 2.50 -4.46 16.13
N PHE A 279 3.32 -3.65 16.79
CA PHE A 279 3.42 -3.66 18.24
C PHE A 279 2.37 -2.77 18.89
N ALA A 280 2.03 -3.07 20.14
CA ALA A 280 1.27 -2.15 20.99
C ALA A 280 2.09 -0.89 21.26
N ARG A 281 1.42 0.15 21.78
CA ARG A 281 2.07 1.42 22.11
C ARG A 281 1.65 1.92 23.49
N VAL A 282 2.54 2.67 24.13
CA VAL A 282 2.24 3.43 25.34
C VAL A 282 2.41 4.92 25.08
N GLY A 283 1.38 5.71 25.40
CA GLY A 283 1.48 7.17 25.43
C GLY A 283 2.27 7.63 26.66
N LEU A 284 3.50 8.07 26.44
CA LEU A 284 4.38 8.53 27.52
C LEU A 284 4.05 9.97 27.92
N MET A 285 3.75 10.87 26.99
CA MET A 285 3.41 12.27 27.28
C MET A 285 2.40 12.85 26.29
N GLY A 286 1.67 13.88 26.73
CA GLY A 286 0.83 14.74 25.91
C GLY A 286 -0.59 14.24 25.65
N ASN A 287 -0.85 12.93 25.79
CA ASN A 287 -2.21 12.41 25.62
C ASN A 287 -3.15 12.93 26.73
N PRO A 288 -4.39 13.33 26.39
CA PRO A 288 -5.12 13.03 25.15
C PRO A 288 -5.07 14.13 24.05
N SER A 289 -4.06 15.02 24.03
CA SER A 289 -4.06 16.21 23.15
C SER A 289 -3.91 15.94 21.64
N ASP A 290 -3.66 14.71 21.21
CA ASP A 290 -3.45 14.34 19.80
C ASP A 290 -4.69 14.59 18.92
N GLY A 291 -5.89 14.52 19.49
CA GLY A 291 -7.13 14.88 18.81
C GLY A 291 -7.51 16.37 18.86
N PHE A 292 -6.64 17.21 19.45
CA PHE A 292 -6.96 18.60 19.84
C PHE A 292 -5.90 19.62 19.40
N ASN A 293 -5.17 19.30 18.34
CA ASN A 293 -4.05 20.10 17.82
C ASN A 293 -2.85 20.19 18.79
N GLY A 294 -2.67 19.19 19.65
CA GLY A 294 -1.59 19.14 20.62
C GLY A 294 -0.36 18.39 20.14
N LYS A 295 0.46 17.96 21.11
CA LYS A 295 1.71 17.24 20.89
C LYS A 295 1.74 16.04 21.81
N THR A 296 2.37 14.94 21.37
CA THR A 296 2.52 13.75 22.21
C THR A 296 3.88 13.08 22.03
N ILE A 297 4.29 12.29 23.01
CA ILE A 297 5.41 11.35 22.91
C ILE A 297 4.89 9.98 23.27
N ALA A 298 5.17 8.99 22.43
CA ALA A 298 4.74 7.62 22.66
C ALA A 298 5.77 6.63 22.13
N MET A 299 5.67 5.40 22.64
CA MET A 299 6.66 4.36 22.40
C MET A 299 5.98 3.05 22.02
N SER A 300 6.49 2.39 20.97
CA SER A 300 6.10 1.02 20.64
C SER A 300 6.73 0.03 21.61
N ILE A 301 5.95 -0.94 22.09
CA ILE A 301 6.38 -1.93 23.10
C ILE A 301 6.25 -3.34 22.55
N SER A 302 7.31 -4.14 22.63
CA SER A 302 7.35 -5.50 22.07
C SER A 302 6.66 -6.54 22.93
N ASN A 303 6.28 -6.19 24.18
CA ASN A 303 5.51 -7.06 25.07
C ASN A 303 4.22 -7.56 24.42
N PHE A 304 3.56 -6.68 23.66
CA PHE A 304 2.28 -6.98 23.03
C PHE A 304 2.30 -6.62 21.56
N TRP A 305 1.61 -7.42 20.76
CA TRP A 305 1.63 -7.35 19.31
C TRP A 305 0.32 -7.87 18.70
N ALA A 306 0.02 -7.37 17.51
CA ALA A 306 -0.89 -7.97 16.56
C ALA A 306 -0.09 -8.44 15.34
N GLU A 307 -0.36 -9.65 14.88
CA GLU A 307 0.31 -10.25 13.73
C GLU A 307 -0.75 -10.65 12.71
N VAL A 308 -0.44 -10.42 11.45
CA VAL A 308 -1.28 -10.81 10.33
C VAL A 308 -0.45 -11.69 9.41
N THR A 309 -1.04 -12.78 8.96
CA THR A 309 -0.47 -13.67 7.96
C THR A 309 -1.35 -13.64 6.72
N LEU A 310 -0.74 -13.35 5.58
CA LEU A 310 -1.34 -13.41 4.25
C LEU A 310 -0.67 -14.52 3.46
N VAL A 311 -1.46 -15.43 2.89
CA VAL A 311 -0.99 -16.50 2.01
C VAL A 311 -1.77 -16.43 0.71
N GLU A 312 -1.09 -16.46 -0.44
CA GLU A 312 -1.76 -16.55 -1.74
C GLU A 312 -2.65 -17.79 -1.78
N SER A 313 -3.87 -17.65 -2.29
CA SER A 313 -4.84 -18.74 -2.38
C SER A 313 -5.75 -18.55 -3.59
N GLN A 314 -6.44 -19.62 -4.00
CA GLN A 314 -7.35 -19.55 -5.15
C GLN A 314 -8.53 -18.61 -4.92
N THR A 315 -9.00 -18.50 -3.68
CA THR A 315 -10.11 -17.64 -3.26
C THR A 315 -9.66 -16.65 -2.19
N LEU A 316 -10.26 -15.46 -2.17
CA LEU A 316 -10.03 -14.49 -1.10
C LEU A 316 -10.80 -14.93 0.16
N VAL A 317 -10.07 -15.22 1.24
CA VAL A 317 -10.64 -15.73 2.50
C VAL A 317 -10.17 -14.88 3.66
N LEU A 318 -11.10 -14.34 4.45
CA LEU A 318 -10.79 -13.72 5.74
C LEU A 318 -11.14 -14.74 6.83
N VAL A 319 -10.14 -15.26 7.53
CA VAL A 319 -10.31 -16.32 8.54
C VAL A 319 -10.73 -15.69 9.87
N PRO A 320 -11.90 -16.05 10.43
CA PRO A 320 -12.28 -15.62 11.77
C PRO A 320 -11.28 -16.12 12.80
N HIS A 321 -10.90 -15.28 13.74
CA HIS A 321 -10.03 -15.71 14.83
C HIS A 321 -10.84 -16.59 15.81
N PRO A 322 -10.35 -17.77 16.22
CA PRO A 322 -11.12 -18.70 17.06
C PRO A 322 -11.56 -18.09 18.39
N LEU A 323 -10.69 -17.33 19.06
CA LEU A 323 -11.01 -16.61 20.29
C LEU A 323 -11.71 -15.26 20.08
N ASN A 324 -11.21 -14.42 19.16
CA ASN A 324 -11.62 -13.02 19.03
C ASN A 324 -12.79 -12.78 18.06
N ASP A 325 -13.11 -13.76 17.20
CA ASP A 325 -14.27 -13.77 16.31
C ASP A 325 -14.97 -15.15 16.37
N PRO A 326 -15.43 -15.61 17.56
CA PRO A 326 -15.95 -16.96 17.73
C PRO A 326 -17.25 -17.14 16.95
N THR A 327 -17.30 -18.20 16.13
CA THR A 327 -18.49 -18.62 15.39
C THR A 327 -19.11 -19.90 15.95
N GLU A 328 -18.44 -20.54 16.90
CA GLU A 328 -18.86 -21.78 17.55
C GLU A 328 -18.80 -21.58 19.06
N PHE A 329 -19.85 -22.03 19.76
CA PHE A 329 -20.02 -21.86 21.20
C PHE A 329 -20.46 -23.19 21.82
N GLY A 330 -20.06 -23.46 23.05
CA GLY A 330 -20.44 -24.68 23.76
C GLY A 330 -21.94 -24.78 24.04
N SER A 331 -22.61 -23.65 24.21
CA SER A 331 -24.05 -23.55 24.45
C SER A 331 -24.58 -22.14 24.17
N LEU A 332 -25.90 -21.97 24.16
CA LEU A 332 -26.54 -20.65 24.11
C LEU A 332 -26.18 -19.79 25.34
N GLN A 333 -25.98 -20.41 26.50
CA GLN A 333 -25.55 -19.72 27.72
C GLN A 333 -24.15 -19.13 27.56
N ASP A 334 -23.23 -19.87 26.95
CA ASP A 334 -21.86 -19.39 26.68
C ASP A 334 -21.89 -18.21 25.72
N LEU A 335 -22.64 -18.32 24.62
CA LEU A 335 -22.85 -17.22 23.67
C LEU A 335 -23.40 -15.97 24.39
N PHE A 336 -24.42 -16.12 25.24
CA PHE A 336 -24.99 -15.02 26.02
C PHE A 336 -23.97 -14.35 26.94
N CYS A 337 -23.24 -15.15 27.73
CA CYS A 337 -22.25 -14.65 28.69
C CYS A 337 -21.09 -13.93 27.99
N ILE A 338 -20.53 -14.53 26.93
CA ILE A 338 -19.40 -13.98 26.17
C ILE A 338 -19.84 -12.71 25.45
N SER A 339 -20.96 -12.74 24.71
CA SER A 339 -21.43 -11.58 23.96
C SER A 339 -21.75 -10.38 24.85
N ARG A 340 -22.27 -10.62 26.06
CA ARG A 340 -22.54 -9.56 27.05
C ARG A 340 -21.26 -8.89 27.54
N LYS A 341 -20.16 -9.65 27.69
CA LYS A 341 -18.89 -9.16 28.22
C LYS A 341 -18.01 -8.55 27.12
N GLU A 342 -17.90 -9.23 25.98
CA GLU A 342 -16.92 -8.95 24.94
C GLU A 342 -17.49 -8.23 23.71
N GLY A 343 -18.82 -8.10 23.66
CA GLY A 343 -19.55 -7.60 22.51
C GLY A 343 -19.59 -8.58 21.35
N TYR A 344 -19.92 -8.06 20.18
CA TYR A 344 -20.18 -8.85 18.96
C TYR A 344 -19.10 -8.69 17.88
N LEU A 345 -18.17 -7.74 18.07
CA LEU A 345 -17.26 -7.29 17.03
C LEU A 345 -15.81 -7.60 17.41
N GLY A 346 -15.16 -8.44 16.62
CA GLY A 346 -13.73 -8.76 16.72
C GLY A 346 -12.88 -8.08 15.65
N GLY A 347 -11.76 -8.71 15.31
CA GLY A 347 -10.79 -8.20 14.34
C GLY A 347 -11.16 -8.49 12.89
N LEU A 348 -12.09 -9.41 12.60
CA LEU A 348 -12.49 -9.74 11.23
C LEU A 348 -12.98 -8.51 10.44
N ARG A 349 -13.76 -7.64 11.09
CA ARG A 349 -14.23 -6.38 10.48
C ARG A 349 -13.07 -5.43 10.15
N LEU A 350 -12.00 -5.43 10.95
CA LEU A 350 -10.82 -4.59 10.72
C LEU A 350 -10.06 -5.08 9.50
N LEU A 351 -9.90 -6.39 9.34
CA LEU A 351 -9.33 -6.99 8.13
C LEU A 351 -10.12 -6.57 6.89
N GLN A 352 -11.43 -6.77 6.92
CA GLN A 352 -12.31 -6.47 5.79
C GLN A 352 -12.29 -4.98 5.42
N ALA A 353 -12.43 -4.09 6.40
CA ALA A 353 -12.37 -2.64 6.20
C ALA A 353 -11.01 -2.19 5.64
N THR A 354 -9.92 -2.80 6.12
CA THR A 354 -8.56 -2.51 5.61
C THR A 354 -8.44 -2.90 4.14
N CYS A 355 -8.87 -4.12 3.76
CA CYS A 355 -8.84 -4.57 2.36
C CYS A 355 -9.68 -3.65 1.45
N LYS A 356 -10.89 -3.26 1.88
CA LYS A 356 -11.76 -2.34 1.13
C LYS A 356 -11.09 -0.98 0.94
N LYS A 357 -10.57 -0.37 2.01
CA LYS A 357 -9.91 0.94 1.94
C LYS A 357 -8.62 0.88 1.13
N PHE A 358 -7.89 -0.24 1.18
CA PHE A 358 -6.67 -0.45 0.39
C PHE A 358 -6.99 -0.48 -1.11
N TYR A 359 -7.99 -1.25 -1.52
CA TYR A 359 -8.45 -1.27 -2.91
C TYR A 359 -8.90 0.12 -3.39
N GLN A 360 -9.68 0.83 -2.56
CA GLN A 360 -10.11 2.20 -2.85
C GLN A 360 -8.94 3.18 -2.96
N PHE A 361 -7.94 3.06 -2.09
CA PHE A 361 -6.73 3.88 -2.12
C PHE A 361 -5.97 3.66 -3.44
N CYS A 362 -5.67 2.41 -3.79
CA CYS A 362 -4.96 2.09 -5.03
C CYS A 362 -5.74 2.57 -6.26
N SER A 363 -7.05 2.37 -6.30
CA SER A 363 -7.88 2.86 -7.41
C SER A 363 -7.85 4.39 -7.54
N LYS A 364 -7.86 5.12 -6.42
CA LYS A 364 -7.81 6.60 -6.42
C LYS A 364 -6.43 7.14 -6.76
N GLN A 365 -5.36 6.41 -6.44
CA GLN A 365 -3.99 6.81 -6.71
C GLN A 365 -3.48 6.35 -8.08
N GLY A 366 -4.37 5.85 -8.94
CA GLY A 366 -3.98 5.31 -10.25
C GLY A 366 -3.03 4.13 -10.14
N ILE A 367 -3.21 3.23 -9.17
CA ILE A 367 -2.40 2.02 -8.99
C ILE A 367 -3.22 0.78 -9.39
N ALA A 368 -2.79 0.08 -10.44
CA ALA A 368 -3.42 -1.14 -10.93
C ALA A 368 -3.06 -2.33 -10.04
N LEU A 369 -4.05 -2.90 -9.34
CA LEU A 369 -3.87 -4.08 -8.52
C LEU A 369 -4.05 -5.36 -9.33
N THR A 370 -3.36 -6.40 -8.88
CA THR A 370 -3.45 -7.75 -9.45
C THR A 370 -4.74 -8.42 -8.95
N LYS A 371 -5.36 -9.32 -9.73
CA LYS A 371 -6.52 -10.13 -9.30
C LYS A 371 -6.13 -11.34 -8.43
N GLN A 372 -4.93 -11.32 -7.84
CA GLN A 372 -4.50 -12.40 -6.97
C GLN A 372 -5.37 -12.44 -5.72
N ASN A 373 -5.76 -13.66 -5.35
CA ASN A 373 -6.55 -13.94 -4.16
C ASN A 373 -5.63 -14.39 -3.03
N PHE A 374 -6.10 -14.24 -1.79
CA PHE A 374 -5.31 -14.57 -0.61
C PHE A 374 -6.18 -14.95 0.58
N THR A 375 -5.61 -15.77 1.46
CA THR A 375 -6.13 -16.08 2.78
C THR A 375 -5.46 -15.18 3.79
N LEU A 376 -6.27 -14.43 4.54
CA LEU A 376 -5.81 -13.52 5.58
C LEU A 376 -6.28 -14.02 6.94
N LYS A 377 -5.35 -14.13 7.90
CA LYS A 377 -5.65 -14.42 9.30
C LYS A 377 -4.86 -13.49 10.22
N TYR A 378 -5.31 -13.30 11.44
CA TYR A 378 -4.60 -12.53 12.44
C TYR A 378 -4.51 -13.27 13.77
N ASP A 379 -3.56 -12.86 14.60
CA ASP A 379 -3.42 -13.24 16.00
C ASP A 379 -2.97 -12.01 16.80
N THR A 380 -3.28 -11.96 18.09
CA THR A 380 -2.92 -10.83 18.95
C THR A 380 -2.86 -11.25 20.41
N ASN A 381 -1.83 -10.79 21.11
CA ASN A 381 -1.76 -10.86 22.57
C ASN A 381 -2.02 -9.50 23.24
N ILE A 382 -2.38 -8.45 22.47
CA ILE A 382 -2.73 -7.13 23.02
C ILE A 382 -4.05 -7.25 23.81
N PRO A 383 -4.06 -6.95 25.12
CA PRO A 383 -5.28 -7.04 25.91
C PRO A 383 -6.36 -6.08 25.39
N ARG A 384 -7.61 -6.54 25.38
CA ARG A 384 -8.74 -5.74 24.91
C ARG A 384 -9.07 -4.63 25.92
N GLN A 385 -9.52 -3.48 25.42
CA GLN A 385 -10.09 -2.38 26.21
C GLN A 385 -9.17 -1.74 27.28
N VAL A 386 -7.85 -1.98 27.25
CA VAL A 386 -6.88 -1.36 28.18
C VAL A 386 -6.11 -0.19 27.56
N GLY A 387 -6.58 0.33 26.43
CA GLY A 387 -6.01 1.52 25.80
C GLY A 387 -4.61 1.33 25.23
N LEU A 388 -4.25 0.13 24.75
CA LEU A 388 -2.94 -0.22 24.17
C LEU A 388 -2.90 -0.30 22.62
N ALA A 389 -3.90 0.27 21.96
CA ALA A 389 -3.98 0.36 20.48
C ALA A 389 -4.07 -0.99 19.74
N GLY A 390 -4.83 -1.94 20.28
CA GLY A 390 -4.99 -3.28 19.67
C GLY A 390 -5.68 -3.26 18.30
N SER A 391 -6.72 -2.44 18.10
CA SER A 391 -7.43 -2.36 16.82
C SER A 391 -6.54 -1.80 15.70
N SER A 392 -5.89 -0.67 15.94
CA SER A 392 -4.99 -0.06 14.96
C SER A 392 -3.75 -0.93 14.69
N ALA A 393 -3.31 -1.75 15.64
CA ALA A 393 -2.23 -2.72 15.41
C ALA A 393 -2.63 -3.78 14.36
N ILE A 394 -3.86 -4.31 14.43
CA ILE A 394 -4.39 -5.27 13.46
C ILE A 394 -4.49 -4.63 12.07
N VAL A 395 -5.01 -3.40 11.99
CA VAL A 395 -5.11 -2.62 10.74
C VAL A 395 -3.71 -2.36 10.15
N SER A 396 -2.75 -1.94 10.98
CA SER A 396 -1.36 -1.69 10.59
C SER A 396 -0.69 -2.96 10.04
N ALA A 397 -0.77 -4.08 10.76
CA ALA A 397 -0.21 -5.35 10.32
C ALA A 397 -0.86 -5.84 9.01
N THR A 398 -2.17 -5.68 8.86
CA THR A 398 -2.90 -6.00 7.62
C THR A 398 -2.41 -5.15 6.44
N LEU A 399 -2.27 -3.84 6.64
CA LEU A 399 -1.75 -2.93 5.62
C LEU A 399 -0.34 -3.32 5.19
N LYS A 400 0.56 -3.66 6.13
CA LYS A 400 1.92 -4.13 5.82
C LYS A 400 1.91 -5.39 4.95
N CYS A 401 1.06 -6.37 5.25
CA CYS A 401 0.87 -7.57 4.42
C CYS A 401 0.36 -7.23 3.02
N LEU A 402 -0.67 -6.38 2.89
CA LEU A 402 -1.24 -5.98 1.59
C LEU A 402 -0.23 -5.21 0.74
N MET A 403 0.52 -4.29 1.35
CA MET A 403 1.58 -3.55 0.66
C MET A 403 2.63 -4.51 0.10
N LYS A 404 3.09 -5.48 0.90
CA LYS A 404 4.06 -6.48 0.46
C LYS A 404 3.49 -7.40 -0.63
N PHE A 405 2.24 -7.85 -0.50
CA PHE A 405 1.60 -8.76 -1.45
C PHE A 405 1.38 -8.11 -2.82
N TYR A 406 0.99 -6.84 -2.85
CA TYR A 406 0.73 -6.09 -4.08
C TYR A 406 1.91 -5.22 -4.56
N ASN A 407 3.09 -5.38 -3.97
CA ASN A 407 4.31 -4.61 -4.29
C ASN A 407 4.11 -3.08 -4.18
N ILE A 408 3.32 -2.62 -3.22
CA ILE A 408 3.17 -1.20 -2.88
C ILE A 408 4.34 -0.77 -2.00
N THR A 409 5.04 0.26 -2.42
CA THR A 409 6.27 0.72 -1.77
C THR A 409 6.03 1.89 -0.82
N ASP A 410 7.08 2.27 -0.10
CA ASP A 410 7.09 3.47 0.73
C ASP A 410 6.90 4.77 -0.08
N ASN A 411 7.21 4.77 -1.38
CA ASN A 411 6.95 5.90 -2.28
C ASN A 411 5.47 6.00 -2.64
N ASP A 412 4.79 4.85 -2.79
CA ASP A 412 3.37 4.79 -3.15
C ASP A 412 2.47 5.15 -1.97
N LEU A 413 2.87 4.74 -0.75
CA LEU A 413 2.16 5.06 0.48
C LEU A 413 3.17 5.48 1.56
N PRO A 414 3.57 6.77 1.61
CA PRO A 414 4.54 7.29 2.57
C PRO A 414 4.11 7.14 4.02
N LYS A 415 5.06 7.09 4.98
CA LYS A 415 4.76 6.85 6.41
C LYS A 415 3.70 7.80 7.00
N PRO A 416 3.74 9.13 6.77
CA PRO A 416 2.69 10.02 7.28
C PRO A 416 1.30 9.66 6.73
N ILE A 417 1.23 9.31 5.45
CA ILE A 417 -0.01 8.94 4.77
C ILE A 417 -0.49 7.56 5.23
N ARG A 418 0.41 6.60 5.51
CA ARG A 418 0.06 5.31 6.15
C ARG A 418 -0.65 5.50 7.47
N ALA A 419 -0.14 6.41 8.33
CA ALA A 419 -0.79 6.70 9.59
C ALA A 419 -2.21 7.25 9.38
N ASN A 420 -2.40 8.16 8.42
CA ASN A 420 -3.73 8.66 8.05
C ASN A 420 -4.61 7.56 7.41
N PHE A 421 -4.06 6.65 6.63
CA PHE A 421 -4.80 5.52 6.07
C PHE A 421 -5.37 4.65 7.20
N ILE A 422 -4.53 4.28 8.17
CA ILE A 422 -4.93 3.46 9.33
C ILE A 422 -6.03 4.18 10.14
N LEU A 423 -5.96 5.51 10.27
CA LEU A 423 -7.03 6.34 10.87
C LEU A 423 -8.35 6.13 10.14
N ASN A 424 -8.29 6.33 8.83
CA ASN A 424 -9.47 6.39 7.98
C ASN A 424 -10.17 5.03 7.85
N VAL A 425 -9.47 3.92 8.11
CA VAL A 425 -10.11 2.59 8.28
C VAL A 425 -11.01 2.58 9.53
N GLU A 426 -10.56 3.15 10.63
CA GLU A 426 -11.35 3.20 11.86
C GLU A 426 -12.44 4.28 11.80
N THR A 427 -12.11 5.52 11.41
CA THR A 427 -13.07 6.64 11.45
C THR A 427 -14.01 6.70 10.27
N ASP A 428 -13.52 6.60 9.03
CA ASP A 428 -14.35 6.87 7.86
C ASP A 428 -15.13 5.63 7.45
N GLU A 429 -14.54 4.44 7.63
CA GLU A 429 -15.13 3.18 7.20
C GLU A 429 -15.92 2.50 8.32
N LEU A 430 -15.36 2.44 9.53
CA LEU A 430 -15.97 1.74 10.67
C LEU A 430 -16.64 2.69 11.68
N PHE A 431 -16.57 4.01 11.48
CA PHE A 431 -17.15 5.03 12.35
C PHE A 431 -16.72 4.93 13.83
N ILE A 432 -15.51 4.42 14.07
CA ILE A 432 -14.89 4.32 15.39
C ILE A 432 -14.20 5.64 15.70
N THR A 433 -14.48 6.23 16.87
CA THR A 433 -13.76 7.43 17.32
C THR A 433 -12.34 7.06 17.75
N ALA A 434 -11.32 7.57 17.05
CA ALA A 434 -9.93 7.25 17.30
C ALA A 434 -8.97 8.44 17.00
N GLY A 435 -7.87 8.54 17.76
CA GLY A 435 -6.85 9.58 17.64
C GLY A 435 -5.60 9.15 16.84
N LEU A 436 -4.80 10.12 16.37
CA LEU A 436 -3.69 9.89 15.42
C LEU A 436 -2.44 9.30 16.06
N GLN A 437 -2.26 9.47 17.37
CA GLN A 437 -1.08 9.01 18.09
C GLN A 437 -0.77 7.52 17.87
N ASP A 438 -1.78 6.67 18.02
CA ASP A 438 -1.65 5.21 18.07
C ASP A 438 -0.96 4.66 16.82
N ARG A 439 -1.49 5.07 15.69
CA ARG A 439 -1.09 4.64 14.36
C ARG A 439 0.18 5.30 13.86
N VAL A 440 0.48 6.53 14.26
CA VAL A 440 1.77 7.15 13.96
C VAL A 440 2.90 6.35 14.61
N VAL A 441 2.79 6.03 15.90
CA VAL A 441 3.82 5.24 16.61
C VAL A 441 3.94 3.84 16.03
N GLN A 442 2.83 3.21 15.62
CA GLN A 442 2.84 1.89 15.00
C GLN A 442 3.46 1.85 13.59
N VAL A 443 3.46 2.98 12.88
CA VAL A 443 4.09 3.11 11.55
C VAL A 443 5.56 3.52 11.67
N TYR A 444 5.88 4.42 12.59
CA TYR A 444 7.24 4.93 12.77
C TYR A 444 8.12 4.00 13.60
N GLU A 445 7.51 3.29 14.56
CA GLU A 445 8.15 2.41 15.54
C GLU A 445 9.20 3.13 16.41
N GLY A 446 9.59 2.52 17.52
CA GLY A 446 10.49 3.14 18.51
C GLY A 446 9.81 4.17 19.41
N LEU A 447 10.59 5.18 19.81
CA LEU A 447 10.13 6.34 20.57
C LEU A 447 9.91 7.52 19.62
N VAL A 448 8.70 8.09 19.60
CA VAL A 448 8.30 9.09 18.61
C VAL A 448 7.69 10.31 19.30
N TYR A 449 8.24 11.49 19.00
CA TYR A 449 7.62 12.78 19.28
C TYR A 449 6.72 13.18 18.11
N MET A 450 5.51 13.64 18.40
CA MET A 450 4.49 13.94 17.40
C MET A 450 3.88 15.31 17.68
N ASP A 451 3.82 16.14 16.63
CA ASP A 451 3.20 17.47 16.65
C ASP A 451 2.02 17.50 15.69
N PHE A 452 0.82 17.64 16.24
CA PHE A 452 -0.44 17.68 15.50
C PHE A 452 -1.00 19.11 15.39
N SER A 453 -0.16 20.14 15.55
CA SER A 453 -0.61 21.52 15.52
C SER A 453 -1.40 21.86 14.26
N LYS A 454 -2.41 22.71 14.43
CA LYS A 454 -3.40 23.03 13.40
C LYS A 454 -2.76 23.51 12.10
N ASN A 455 -1.71 24.31 12.21
CA ASN A 455 -1.01 24.87 11.05
C ASN A 455 -0.33 23.77 10.23
N LEU A 456 0.39 22.85 10.87
CA LEU A 456 1.02 21.70 10.21
C LEU A 456 -0.04 20.82 9.54
N MET A 457 -1.08 20.44 10.29
CA MET A 457 -2.16 19.60 9.77
C MET A 457 -2.86 20.24 8.55
N ALA A 458 -3.04 21.56 8.55
CA ALA A 458 -3.67 22.28 7.43
C ALA A 458 -2.74 22.45 6.22
N GLU A 459 -1.43 22.61 6.43
CA GLU A 459 -0.45 22.85 5.37
C GLU A 459 -0.11 21.57 4.60
N GLN A 460 0.15 20.45 5.28
CA GLN A 460 0.63 19.22 4.65
C GLN A 460 -0.32 18.02 4.80
N GLY A 461 -1.43 18.14 5.56
CA GLY A 461 -2.40 17.06 5.76
C GLY A 461 -2.00 16.00 6.81
N TYR A 462 -0.86 16.18 7.48
CA TYR A 462 -0.35 15.32 8.54
C TYR A 462 0.54 16.10 9.52
N GLY A 463 0.80 15.54 10.70
CA GLY A 463 1.64 16.17 11.74
C GLY A 463 3.15 16.02 11.48
N ASN A 464 3.97 16.69 12.28
CA ASN A 464 5.42 16.48 12.26
C ASN A 464 5.79 15.35 13.22
N TYR A 465 6.46 14.31 12.71
CA TYR A 465 6.77 13.09 13.47
C TYR A 465 8.28 12.87 13.50
N VAL A 466 8.86 12.84 14.69
CA VAL A 466 10.31 12.78 14.90
C VAL A 466 10.66 11.55 15.76
N SER A 467 11.39 10.60 15.17
CA SER A 467 11.99 9.50 15.91
C SER A 467 13.04 10.04 16.89
N MET A 468 12.98 9.56 18.13
CA MET A 468 13.86 9.97 19.22
C MET A 468 14.86 8.87 19.55
N ASP A 469 16.00 9.26 20.13
CA ASP A 469 16.98 8.32 20.63
C ASP A 469 16.40 7.48 21.78
N MET A 470 16.69 6.18 21.75
CA MET A 470 16.27 5.19 22.74
C MET A 470 17.45 4.73 23.62
N SER A 471 18.65 5.27 23.40
CA SER A 471 19.85 4.86 24.12
C SER A 471 19.80 5.26 25.61
N GLY A 472 19.86 4.26 26.49
CA GLY A 472 19.88 4.47 27.94
C GLY A 472 18.54 4.94 28.52
N LEU A 473 17.41 4.64 27.85
CA LEU A 473 16.09 4.84 28.45
C LEU A 473 15.97 4.10 29.79
N PRO A 474 15.30 4.70 30.80
CA PRO A 474 15.05 4.01 32.06
C PRO A 474 13.99 2.91 31.88
N HIS A 475 13.88 2.02 32.87
CA HIS A 475 12.84 0.99 32.90
C HIS A 475 11.46 1.61 33.16
N PHE A 476 10.63 1.64 32.13
CA PHE A 476 9.20 1.91 32.28
C PHE A 476 8.45 0.62 32.64
N TRP A 477 7.30 0.79 33.28
CA TRP A 477 6.41 -0.32 33.63
C TRP A 477 4.98 -0.01 33.20
N LEU A 478 4.19 -1.07 33.02
CA LEU A 478 2.79 -1.02 32.64
C LEU A 478 1.99 -1.92 33.59
N ALA A 479 0.89 -1.38 34.11
CA ALA A 479 -0.11 -2.17 34.81
C ALA A 479 -1.50 -1.96 34.20
N TYR A 480 -2.34 -2.98 34.19
CA TYR A 480 -3.70 -2.90 33.64
C TYR A 480 -4.68 -3.79 34.40
N LEU A 481 -5.97 -3.44 34.29
CA LEU A 481 -7.04 -4.20 34.93
C LEU A 481 -7.25 -5.54 34.19
N SER A 482 -7.39 -6.62 34.96
CA SER A 482 -7.66 -7.97 34.43
C SER A 482 -9.07 -8.10 33.85
N ASP A 483 -10.04 -7.36 34.41
CA ASP A 483 -11.40 -7.24 33.89
C ASP A 483 -11.78 -5.75 33.80
N PRO A 484 -11.38 -5.06 32.72
CA PRO A 484 -11.71 -3.65 32.56
C PRO A 484 -13.23 -3.53 32.44
N SER A 485 -13.87 -2.84 33.39
CA SER A 485 -15.29 -2.52 33.27
C SER A 485 -15.47 -1.51 32.13
N ASP A 486 -16.58 -1.64 31.39
CA ASP A 486 -17.02 -0.72 30.32
C ASP A 486 -17.39 0.69 30.87
N SER A 487 -16.89 1.06 32.05
CA SER A 487 -17.07 2.36 32.71
C SER A 487 -16.46 3.53 31.91
N GLY A 488 -15.64 3.24 30.89
CA GLY A 488 -15.20 4.20 29.88
C GLY A 488 -16.31 4.70 28.94
N ARG A 489 -17.54 4.14 29.01
CA ARG A 489 -18.74 4.68 28.34
C ARG A 489 -19.32 5.93 28.98
N ILE A 490 -18.75 6.43 30.09
CA ILE A 490 -19.06 7.79 30.53
C ILE A 490 -18.54 8.74 29.44
N HIS A 491 -19.45 9.18 28.57
CA HIS A 491 -19.16 10.03 27.43
C HIS A 491 -18.46 11.30 27.92
N SER A 492 -17.14 11.36 27.76
CA SER A 492 -16.39 12.59 27.99
C SER A 492 -16.85 13.61 26.93
N ASN A 493 -17.54 14.68 27.34
CA ASN A 493 -17.93 15.76 26.44
C ASN A 493 -16.76 16.70 26.07
N ILE A 494 -15.51 16.31 26.36
CA ILE A 494 -14.30 17.11 26.15
C ILE A 494 -14.16 17.56 24.69
N ARG A 495 -14.47 16.70 23.72
CA ARG A 495 -14.44 17.09 22.30
C ARG A 495 -15.44 18.19 21.99
N GLN A 496 -16.65 18.11 22.53
CA GLN A 496 -17.67 19.14 22.37
C GLN A 496 -17.25 20.45 23.05
N ARG A 497 -16.75 20.38 24.29
CA ARG A 497 -16.24 21.53 25.06
C ARG A 497 -15.08 22.25 24.35
N TRP A 498 -14.18 21.48 23.75
CA TRP A 498 -13.11 22.04 22.93
C TRP A 498 -13.62 22.69 21.64
N LEU A 499 -14.55 22.05 20.93
CA LEU A 499 -15.17 22.62 19.72
C LEU A 499 -15.95 23.90 20.01
N SER A 500 -16.55 24.01 21.20
CA SER A 500 -17.19 25.25 21.67
C SER A 500 -16.20 26.33 22.14
N GLY A 501 -14.90 26.06 22.12
CA GLY A 501 -13.87 26.99 22.54
C GLY A 501 -13.83 27.25 24.05
N GLU A 502 -14.24 26.29 24.88
CA GLU A 502 -14.24 26.45 26.33
C GLU A 502 -12.82 26.77 26.84
N PRO A 503 -12.60 27.91 27.52
CA PRO A 503 -11.25 28.37 27.87
C PRO A 503 -10.44 27.35 28.67
N LEU A 504 -11.07 26.67 29.64
CA LEU A 504 -10.40 25.67 30.49
C LEU A 504 -9.86 24.50 29.66
N VAL A 505 -10.66 23.98 28.72
CA VAL A 505 -10.27 22.85 27.88
C VAL A 505 -9.21 23.28 26.86
N VAL A 506 -9.40 24.42 26.19
CA VAL A 506 -8.43 24.92 25.22
C VAL A 506 -7.07 25.17 25.86
N GLU A 507 -7.04 25.78 27.05
CA GLU A 507 -5.80 26.07 27.76
C GLU A 507 -5.11 24.80 28.26
N ALA A 508 -5.88 23.82 28.73
CA ALA A 508 -5.33 22.52 29.09
C ALA A 508 -4.69 21.81 27.88
N MET A 509 -5.27 21.89 26.68
CA MET A 509 -4.68 21.30 25.48
C MET A 509 -3.35 21.96 25.09
N LYS A 510 -3.20 23.28 25.28
CA LYS A 510 -1.91 23.96 25.12
C LYS A 510 -0.90 23.49 26.19
N SER A 511 -1.34 23.42 27.44
CA SER A 511 -0.50 22.96 28.55
C SER A 511 0.01 21.53 28.33
N PHE A 512 -0.80 20.62 27.78
CA PHE A 512 -0.34 19.29 27.37
C PHE A 512 0.77 19.34 26.33
N ALA A 513 0.66 20.24 25.34
CA ALA A 513 1.66 20.42 24.31
C ALA A 513 2.99 20.95 24.91
N GLU A 514 2.92 21.92 25.82
CA GLU A 514 4.08 22.48 26.53
C GLU A 514 4.78 21.44 27.43
N LEU A 515 4.01 20.64 28.18
CA LEU A 515 4.55 19.53 28.98
C LEU A 515 5.26 18.50 28.08
N THR A 516 4.76 18.29 26.87
CA THR A 516 5.37 17.37 25.90
C THR A 516 6.69 17.90 25.38
N ASP A 517 6.78 19.20 25.06
CA ASP A 517 8.04 19.84 24.67
C ASP A 517 9.08 19.76 25.79
N GLN A 518 8.68 20.02 27.03
CA GLN A 518 9.57 19.89 28.19
C GLN A 518 10.03 18.44 28.41
N ALA A 519 9.14 17.46 28.20
CA ALA A 519 9.50 16.05 28.32
C ALA A 519 10.44 15.60 27.20
N ARG A 520 10.29 16.16 26.00
CA ARG A 520 11.25 15.94 24.91
C ARG A 520 12.66 16.37 25.31
N LEU A 521 12.80 17.54 25.91
CA LEU A 521 14.09 18.03 26.44
C LEU A 521 14.62 17.13 27.55
N ALA A 522 13.78 16.77 28.53
CA ALA A 522 14.18 15.87 29.62
C ALA A 522 14.66 14.49 29.11
N LEU A 523 14.02 13.94 28.06
CA LEU A 523 14.47 12.71 27.40
C LEU A 523 15.82 12.88 26.70
N GLN A 524 16.05 14.02 26.04
CA GLN A 524 17.31 14.33 25.35
C GLN A 524 18.47 14.51 26.34
N ASP A 525 18.22 15.22 27.44
CA ASP A 525 19.21 15.50 28.49
C ASP A 525 19.38 14.34 29.47
N LYS A 526 18.59 13.26 29.32
CA LYS A 526 18.54 12.10 30.23
C LYS A 526 18.19 12.48 31.67
N ASP A 527 17.39 13.54 31.87
CA ASP A 527 16.86 13.96 33.16
C ASP A 527 15.60 13.18 33.53
N TRP A 528 15.81 11.97 34.04
CA TRP A 528 14.72 11.05 34.40
C TRP A 528 13.88 11.54 35.58
N ARG A 529 14.45 12.36 36.48
CA ARG A 529 13.69 12.94 37.60
C ARG A 529 12.72 13.99 37.09
N ARG A 530 13.16 14.86 36.17
CA ARG A 530 12.27 15.83 35.53
C ARG A 530 11.20 15.14 34.70
N LEU A 531 11.55 14.09 33.96
CA LEU A 531 10.58 13.29 33.20
C LEU A 531 9.50 12.70 34.11
N ALA A 532 9.88 12.10 35.25
CA ALA A 532 8.94 11.56 36.23
C ALA A 532 7.94 12.64 36.74
N GLN A 533 8.45 13.83 37.09
CA GLN A 533 7.60 14.96 37.51
C GLN A 533 6.63 15.39 36.41
N LEU A 534 7.09 15.46 35.16
CA LEU A 534 6.26 15.83 34.02
C LEU A 534 5.16 14.79 33.74
N MET A 535 5.43 13.50 33.93
CA MET A 535 4.42 12.44 33.81
C MET A 535 3.29 12.61 34.83
N ASP A 536 3.61 12.90 36.10
CA ASP A 536 2.60 13.19 37.12
C ASP A 536 1.82 14.47 36.81
N GLN A 537 2.51 15.54 36.39
CA GLN A 537 1.86 16.80 35.97
C GLN A 537 0.88 16.59 34.81
N ASN A 538 1.25 15.77 33.83
CA ASN A 538 0.35 15.39 32.73
C ASN A 538 -0.89 14.65 33.26
N PHE A 539 -0.73 13.74 34.23
CA PHE A 539 -1.88 13.04 34.79
C PHE A 539 -2.81 13.99 35.56
N GLU A 540 -2.26 14.84 36.43
CA GLU A 540 -3.05 15.81 37.19
C GLU A 540 -3.81 16.78 36.28
N LEU A 541 -3.16 17.27 35.22
CA LEU A 541 -3.82 18.10 34.21
C LEU A 541 -4.99 17.34 33.56
N ARG A 542 -4.80 16.06 33.20
CA ARG A 542 -5.88 15.24 32.63
C ARG A 542 -7.03 15.06 33.61
N ARG A 543 -6.73 14.76 34.88
CA ARG A 543 -7.72 14.61 35.95
C ARG A 543 -8.53 15.89 36.16
N SER A 544 -7.89 17.06 36.10
CA SER A 544 -8.58 18.35 36.25
C SER A 544 -9.61 18.63 35.16
N VAL A 545 -9.38 18.13 33.93
CA VAL A 545 -10.26 18.38 32.78
C VAL A 545 -11.34 17.31 32.63
N TYR A 546 -10.95 16.03 32.78
CA TYR A 546 -11.83 14.88 32.57
C TYR A 546 -12.68 14.52 33.79
N THR A 547 -12.32 14.99 34.99
CA THR A 547 -12.94 14.62 36.29
C THR A 547 -12.74 13.15 36.67
N ASP A 548 -12.91 12.86 37.97
CA ASP A 548 -12.72 11.52 38.53
C ASP A 548 -13.73 10.51 37.99
N ASP A 549 -14.97 10.95 37.74
CA ASP A 549 -16.04 10.10 37.21
C ASP A 549 -15.69 9.58 35.81
N CYS A 550 -15.16 10.45 34.93
CA CYS A 550 -14.77 10.03 33.58
C CYS A 550 -13.52 9.16 33.58
N LEU A 551 -12.57 9.41 34.50
CA LEU A 551 -11.38 8.58 34.61
C LEU A 551 -11.69 7.21 35.21
N GLY A 552 -12.70 7.11 36.06
CA GLY A 552 -13.18 5.86 36.63
C GLY A 552 -12.32 5.37 37.81
N PRO A 553 -12.94 4.68 38.79
CA PRO A 553 -12.30 4.34 40.06
C PRO A 553 -11.13 3.36 39.91
N GLY A 554 -11.18 2.44 38.93
CA GLY A 554 -10.11 1.47 38.69
C GLY A 554 -8.81 2.14 38.26
N ASN A 555 -8.88 3.12 37.37
CA ASN A 555 -7.72 3.89 36.91
C ASN A 555 -7.12 4.74 38.04
N LEU A 556 -7.98 5.41 38.83
CA LEU A 556 -7.54 6.21 39.98
C LEU A 556 -6.88 5.36 41.05
N LYS A 557 -7.41 4.16 41.34
CA LYS A 557 -6.81 3.22 42.29
C LYS A 557 -5.41 2.78 41.86
N MET A 558 -5.22 2.44 40.58
CA MET A 558 -3.91 2.08 40.04
C MET A 558 -2.89 3.23 40.16
N VAL A 559 -3.33 4.47 39.89
CA VAL A 559 -2.48 5.67 40.05
C VAL A 559 -2.09 5.90 41.51
N GLN A 560 -3.04 5.82 42.43
CA GLN A 560 -2.79 5.99 43.86
C GLN A 560 -1.81 4.92 44.39
N LEU A 561 -1.99 3.68 43.96
CA LEU A 561 -1.11 2.58 44.35
C LEU A 561 0.33 2.83 43.90
N ALA A 562 0.56 3.19 42.64
CA ALA A 562 1.91 3.48 42.16
C ALA A 562 2.60 4.62 42.94
N ARG A 563 1.85 5.67 43.29
CA ARG A 563 2.37 6.81 44.06
C ARG A 563 2.79 6.44 45.49
N GLN A 564 2.15 5.45 46.12
CA GLN A 564 2.56 4.96 47.44
C GLN A 564 3.98 4.38 47.44
N PHE A 565 4.43 3.89 46.29
CA PHE A 565 5.78 3.36 46.09
C PHE A 565 6.75 4.39 45.46
N GLY A 566 6.35 5.66 45.36
CA GLY A 566 7.20 6.73 44.83
C GLY A 566 7.38 6.72 43.31
N SER A 567 6.53 6.00 42.58
CA SER A 567 6.58 5.90 41.13
C SER A 567 5.72 6.98 40.46
N ALA A 568 6.27 7.66 39.46
CA ALA A 568 5.48 8.55 38.60
C ALA A 568 4.57 7.71 37.71
N VAL A 569 3.35 8.19 37.47
CA VAL A 569 2.32 7.36 36.82
C VAL A 569 1.32 8.20 36.04
N LYS A 570 0.87 7.67 34.90
CA LYS A 570 -0.23 8.24 34.12
C LYS A 570 -0.92 7.18 33.27
N LEU A 571 -1.97 7.57 32.56
CA LEU A 571 -2.66 6.71 31.61
C LEU A 571 -1.92 6.69 30.25
N PRO A 572 -1.60 5.52 29.68
CA PRO A 572 -0.97 5.39 28.36
C PRO A 572 -1.95 5.60 27.20
N GLY A 573 -3.25 5.56 27.47
CA GLY A 573 -4.33 5.67 26.47
C GLY A 573 -5.61 6.23 27.08
N SER A 574 -6.77 5.80 26.58
CA SER A 574 -8.10 6.26 27.05
C SER A 574 -8.44 5.80 28.48
N GLY A 575 -7.99 4.61 28.89
CA GLY A 575 -8.19 4.06 30.24
C GLY A 575 -7.92 2.55 30.29
N GLY A 576 -8.04 1.96 31.48
CA GLY A 576 -7.88 0.52 31.71
C GLY A 576 -6.45 0.07 31.98
N ALA A 577 -5.47 0.95 31.78
CA ALA A 577 -4.06 0.74 32.08
C ALA A 577 -3.40 2.01 32.61
N VAL A 578 -2.28 1.84 33.31
CA VAL A 578 -1.34 2.89 33.74
C VAL A 578 0.06 2.54 33.28
N VAL A 579 0.83 3.56 32.90
CA VAL A 579 2.26 3.49 32.60
C VAL A 579 3.00 4.39 33.58
N GLY A 580 4.18 3.98 34.01
CA GLY A 580 4.95 4.77 34.94
C GLY A 580 6.45 4.57 34.87
N LEU A 581 7.14 5.37 35.69
CA LEU A 581 8.58 5.43 35.83
C LEU A 581 8.93 5.38 37.31
N CYS A 582 9.54 4.27 37.73
CA CYS A 582 10.06 4.08 39.08
C CYS A 582 11.58 4.03 39.00
N LEU A 583 12.25 5.02 39.60
CA LEU A 583 13.73 5.10 39.58
C LEU A 583 14.39 4.23 40.65
N ASP A 584 13.62 3.76 41.62
CA ASP A 584 14.05 2.84 42.67
C ASP A 584 13.66 1.41 42.29
N GLU A 585 14.66 0.54 42.07
CA GLU A 585 14.45 -0.83 41.64
C GLU A 585 13.87 -1.73 42.74
N GLU A 586 14.18 -1.47 44.02
CA GLU A 586 13.62 -2.23 45.14
C GLU A 586 12.12 -1.93 45.27
N LYS A 587 11.77 -0.64 45.19
CA LYS A 587 10.36 -0.21 45.19
C LYS A 587 9.57 -0.72 43.99
N LEU A 588 10.21 -0.89 42.84
CA LEU A 588 9.57 -1.48 41.66
C LEU A 588 9.13 -2.94 41.90
N VAL A 589 9.92 -3.71 42.64
CA VAL A 589 9.59 -5.10 43.00
C VAL A 589 8.44 -5.15 43.99
N GLU A 590 8.47 -4.34 45.05
CA GLU A 590 7.37 -4.23 46.02
C GLU A 590 6.07 -3.77 45.35
N MET A 591 6.16 -2.76 44.48
CA MET A 591 5.02 -2.22 43.74
C MET A 591 4.40 -3.27 42.81
N ARG A 592 5.21 -4.10 42.14
CA ARG A 592 4.72 -5.21 41.31
C ARG A 592 3.84 -6.15 42.13
N GLN A 593 4.30 -6.55 43.32
CA GLN A 593 3.52 -7.43 44.20
C GLN A 593 2.20 -6.77 44.62
N ALA A 594 2.25 -5.48 45.00
CA ALA A 594 1.06 -4.74 45.39
C ALA A 594 0.01 -4.63 44.26
N PHE A 595 0.45 -4.41 43.01
CA PHE A 595 -0.46 -4.43 41.85
C PHE A 595 -1.10 -5.80 41.63
N GLN A 596 -0.32 -6.88 41.77
CA GLN A 596 -0.80 -8.25 41.62
C GLN A 596 -1.81 -8.62 42.72
N GLU A 597 -1.54 -8.25 43.97
CA GLU A 597 -2.46 -8.42 45.11
C GLU A 597 -3.75 -7.60 44.93
N ALA A 598 -3.66 -6.45 44.26
CA ALA A 598 -4.81 -5.64 43.88
C ALA A 598 -5.59 -6.17 42.67
N GLY A 599 -5.23 -7.33 42.11
CA GLY A 599 -5.89 -7.97 40.97
C GLY A 599 -5.54 -7.38 39.60
N CYS A 600 -4.51 -6.55 39.53
CA CYS A 600 -4.00 -5.98 38.28
C CYS A 600 -2.90 -6.87 37.67
N VAL A 601 -2.77 -6.81 36.35
CA VAL A 601 -1.61 -7.40 35.67
C VAL A 601 -0.50 -6.36 35.61
N PHE A 602 0.72 -6.76 35.94
CA PHE A 602 1.91 -5.90 35.93
C PHE A 602 2.98 -6.46 34.98
N CYS A 603 3.58 -5.61 34.17
CA CYS A 603 4.73 -5.98 33.35
C CYS A 603 5.75 -4.84 33.24
N VAL A 604 7.02 -5.19 33.12
CA VAL A 604 8.08 -4.23 32.74
C VAL A 604 8.02 -4.06 31.23
N ILE A 605 8.06 -2.81 30.77
CA ILE A 605 7.98 -2.50 29.35
C ILE A 605 9.30 -2.91 28.67
N ALA A 606 9.17 -3.65 27.58
CA ALA A 606 10.23 -3.93 26.63
C ALA A 606 10.04 -3.00 25.42
N PRO A 607 10.81 -1.89 25.30
CA PRO A 607 10.74 -1.01 24.15
C PRO A 607 11.09 -1.76 22.86
N TYR A 608 10.33 -1.56 21.79
CA TYR A 608 10.69 -2.07 20.47
C TYR A 608 11.60 -1.06 19.77
N ASN A 609 12.83 -1.45 19.43
CA ASN A 609 13.80 -0.60 18.73
C ASN A 609 13.95 -1.06 17.27
N PRO A 610 13.46 -0.29 16.28
CA PRO A 610 13.52 -0.66 14.86
C PRO A 610 14.95 -0.66 14.28
N SER A 611 15.93 -0.01 14.93
CA SER A 611 17.33 -0.01 14.49
C SER A 611 18.11 -1.25 14.93
N ALA A 612 17.63 -1.98 15.93
CA ALA A 612 18.27 -3.20 16.42
C ALA A 612 17.93 -4.43 15.55
N SER A 613 16.78 -4.41 14.87
CA SER A 613 16.31 -5.50 14.00
C SER A 613 17.05 -5.58 12.66
N THR A 614 17.67 -4.51 12.16
CA THR A 614 18.47 -4.52 10.92
C THR A 614 19.80 -5.26 11.02
N VAL A 615 20.25 -5.61 12.23
CA VAL A 615 21.53 -6.31 12.46
C VAL A 615 21.35 -7.84 12.52
N GLY A 616 20.11 -8.34 12.51
CA GLY A 616 19.82 -9.77 12.64
C GLY A 616 18.67 -10.24 11.76
N GLY A 617 18.98 -10.62 10.51
CA GLY A 617 18.21 -11.62 9.77
C GLY A 617 17.06 -11.10 8.90
N GLN A 618 17.02 -11.67 7.69
CA GLN A 618 15.87 -11.66 6.79
C GLN A 618 14.59 -12.05 7.54
N HIS A 619 13.53 -11.24 7.39
CA HIS A 619 12.16 -11.69 7.57
C HIS A 619 11.31 -11.23 6.38
#